data_AF-A0A4R2L525-F1
#
_entry.id   AF-A0A4R2L525-F1
#
_cell.length_a   1.000
_cell.length_b   1.000
_cell.length_c   1.000
_cell.angle_alpha   90.00
_cell.angle_beta   90.00
_cell.angle_gamma   90.00
#
_symmetry.space_group_name_H-M   'P 1'
#
loop_
_entity.id
_entity.type
_entity.pdbx_description
1 polymer ?
#
loop_
_entity_poly.entity_id
_entity_poly.type
_entity_poly.pdbx_seq_one_letter_code
_entity_poly.pdbx_strand_id
1 'polypeptide(L)' 'MLENYRKHVEERAAQGIPPLPLSAQQTADLVAL' A
#
# COMPACT_ATOMS: atom_id res chain seq x y z
N MET A 1 2.87 9.96 -2.53
CA MET A 1 1.66 9.23 -2.99
C MET A 1 1.52 7.79 -2.44
N LEU A 2 2.54 7.14 -1.89
CA LEU A 2 2.42 5.80 -1.26
C LEU A 2 2.58 5.79 0.28
N GLU A 3 2.66 6.94 0.95
CA GLU A 3 2.90 7.00 2.40
C GLU A 3 1.79 6.31 3.20
N ASN A 4 0.53 6.47 2.79
CA ASN A 4 -0.59 5.77 3.41
C ASN A 4 -0.50 4.25 3.20
N TYR A 5 -0.05 3.80 2.02
CA TYR A 5 0.18 2.39 1.76
C TYR A 5 1.33 1.84 2.61
N ARG A 6 2.41 2.60 2.78
CA ARG A 6 3.56 2.22 3.60
C ARG A 6 3.18 2.08 5.08
N LYS A 7 2.38 3.01 5.61
CA LYS A 7 1.83 2.90 6.98
C LYS A 7 0.99 1.64 7.15
N HIS A 8 0.11 1.34 6.19
CA HIS A 8 -0.67 0.11 6.20
C HIS A 8 0.21 -1.15 6.18
N VAL A 9 1.30 -1.14 5.40
CA VAL A 9 2.26 -2.26 5.40
C VAL A 9 2.89 -2.45 6.77
N GLU A 10 3.30 -1.37 7.44
CA GLU A 10 3.88 -1.44 8.79
C GLU A 10 2.87 -1.94 9.84
N GLU A 11 1.63 -1.44 9.80
CA GLU A 11 0.55 -1.85 10.71
C GLU A 11 0.19 -3.34 10.56
N ARG A 12 0.21 -3.85 9.33
CA ARG A 12 -0.09 -5.24 9.00
C ARG A 12 1.09 -6.15 9.30
N ALA A 13 2.31 -5.69 9.04
CA ALA A 13 3.54 -6.39 9.40
C ALA A 13 3.67 -6.54 10.93
N ALA A 14 3.29 -5.53 11.71
CA ALA A 14 3.23 -5.62 13.17
C ALA A 14 2.24 -6.69 13.67
N GLN A 15 1.20 -6.97 12.89
CA GLN A 15 0.23 -8.05 13.13
C GLN A 15 0.66 -9.39 12.53
N GLY A 16 1.83 -9.48 11.88
CA GLY A 16 2.33 -10.69 11.22
C GLY A 16 1.53 -11.12 9.99
N ILE A 17 0.71 -10.23 9.44
CA ILE A 17 -0.15 -10.51 8.28
C ILE A 17 0.30 -9.72 7.05
N PRO A 18 0.15 -10.29 5.85
CA PRO A 18 0.52 -9.58 4.64
C PRO A 18 -0.36 -8.33 4.44
N PRO A 19 0.21 -7.25 3.86
CA PRO A 19 -0.54 -6.08 3.47
C PRO A 19 -1.51 -6.42 2.34
N LEU A 20 -2.53 -5.57 2.20
CA LEU A 20 -3.45 -5.64 1.06
C LEU A 20 -2.75 -5.10 -0.20
N PRO A 21 -3.15 -5.54 -1.40
CA PRO A 21 -2.65 -4.95 -2.63
C PRO A 21 -3.11 -3.50 -2.79
N LEU A 22 -2.39 -2.74 -3.62
CA LEU A 22 -2.82 -1.40 -4.04
C LEU A 22 -4.15 -1.48 -4.78
N SER A 23 -4.97 -0.44 -4.63
CA SER A 23 -6.18 -0.32 -5.44
C SER A 23 -5.83 -0.05 -6.91
N ALA A 24 -6.80 -0.27 -7.81
CA ALA A 24 -6.63 0.04 -9.23
C ALA A 24 -6.22 1.50 -9.47
N GLN A 25 -6.81 2.44 -8.70
CA GLN A 25 -6.47 3.86 -8.79
C GLN A 25 -5.03 4.13 -8.30
N GLN A 26 -4.64 3.58 -7.15
CA GLN A 26 -3.29 3.74 -6.63
C GLN A 26 -2.22 3.15 -7.56
N THR A 27 -2.56 2.03 -8.21
CA THR A 27 -1.70 1.42 -9.23
C THR A 27 -1.61 2.30 -10.48
N ALA A 28 -2.72 2.87 -10.94
CA ALA A 28 -2.74 3.80 -12.07
C ALA A 28 -1.92 5.07 -11.79
N ASP A 29 -2.06 5.65 -10.60
CA ASP A 29 -1.29 6.82 -10.16
C ASP A 29 0.21 6.51 -10.07
N LEU A 30 0.58 5.26 -9.72
CA LEU A 30 1.99 4.82 -9.71
C LEU A 30 2.56 4.62 -11.12
N VAL A 31 1.75 4.09 -12.04
CA VAL A 31 2.14 3.86 -13.45
C VAL A 31 2.26 5.16 -14.22
N ALA A 32 1.49 6.18 -13.85
CA ALA A 32 1.49 7.50 -14.50
C ALA A 32 2.59 8.46 -13.99
N LEU A 33 3.47 8.00 -13.09
CA LEU A 33 4.57 8.77 -12.50
C LEU A 33 5.84 8.70 -13.35
#